data_AF-A0A920JMT8-F1
#
_entry.id   AF-A0A920JMT8-F1
#
_cell.length_a   1.000
_cell.length_b   1.000
_cell.length_c   1.000
_cell.angle_alpha   90.00
_cell.angle_beta   90.00
_cell.angle_gamma   90.00
#
_symmetry.space_group_name_H-M   'P 1'
#
loop_
_entity.id
_entity.type
_entity.pdbx_description
1 polymer ?
#
loop_
_entity_poly.entity_id
_entity_poly.type
_entity_poly.pdbx_seq_one_letter_code
_entity_poly.pdbx_strand_id
1 'polypeptide(L)' 'MTSNLIINGSEKFNVEIIVPGDKSITHRALMIGALSNGICKISNYLQSDDC' A
#
# COMPACT_ATOMS: atom_id res chain seq x y z
N MET A 1 7.02 21.58 -10.54
CA MET A 1 8.40 21.11 -10.34
C MET A 1 8.52 19.76 -11.01
N THR A 2 9.25 19.65 -12.11
CA THR A 2 9.50 18.36 -12.77
C THR A 2 10.84 17.82 -12.27
N SER A 3 10.79 16.88 -11.33
CA SER A 3 11.97 16.13 -10.88
C SER A 3 12.13 14.89 -11.76
N ASN A 4 13.25 14.80 -12.47
CA ASN A 4 13.61 13.58 -13.18
C ASN A 4 14.31 12.62 -12.21
N LEU A 5 13.90 11.36 -12.21
CA LEU A 5 14.58 10.27 -11.51
C LEU A 5 15.40 9.47 -12.53
N ILE A 6 16.72 9.40 -12.34
CA ILE A 6 17.62 8.55 -13.15
C ILE A 6 17.94 7.31 -12.31
N ILE A 7 17.67 6.13 -12.85
CA ILE A 7 17.96 4.84 -12.21
C ILE A 7 19.03 4.12 -13.04
N ASN A 8 20.12 3.71 -12.38
CA ASN A 8 21.12 2.82 -12.98
C ASN A 8 20.83 1.38 -12.55
N GLY A 9 21.24 0.41 -13.36
CA GLY A 9 21.12 -1.01 -12.99
C GLY A 9 21.89 -1.33 -11.71
N SER A 10 21.31 -2.19 -10.87
CA SER A 10 21.97 -2.72 -9.67
C SER A 10 22.50 -4.13 -9.93
N GLU A 11 23.50 -4.55 -9.16
CA GLU A 11 23.91 -5.96 -9.10
C GLU A 11 22.76 -6.87 -8.60
N LYS A 12 22.95 -8.19 -8.70
CA LYS A 12 21.98 -9.18 -8.22
C LYS A 12 21.61 -8.92 -6.76
N PHE A 13 20.33 -8.69 -6.51
CA PHE A 13 19.78 -8.46 -5.18
C PHE A 13 19.25 -9.78 -4.62
N ASN A 14 19.80 -10.26 -3.50
CA ASN A 14 19.32 -11.44 -2.77
C ASN A 14 18.95 -11.03 -1.35
N VAL A 15 17.73 -10.53 -1.19
CA VAL A 15 17.18 -10.06 0.10
C VAL A 15 15.71 -10.42 0.21
N GLU A 16 15.25 -10.57 1.44
CA GLU A 16 13.83 -10.62 1.75
C GLU A 16 13.35 -9.21 2.13
N ILE A 17 12.23 -8.80 1.56
CA ILE A 17 11.59 -7.54 1.89
C ILE A 17 10.11 -7.77 2.20
N ILE A 18 9.59 -6.98 3.12
CA ILE A 18 8.16 -6.91 3.40
C ILE A 18 7.63 -5.69 2.66
N VAL A 19 6.78 -5.94 1.67
CA VAL A 19 6.06 -4.87 0.98
C VAL A 19 4.88 -4.41 1.84
N PRO A 20 4.54 -3.11 1.83
CA PRO A 20 3.39 -2.61 2.56
C PRO A 20 2.08 -3.17 1.97
N GLY A 21 0.97 -2.92 2.66
CA GLY A 21 -0.36 -3.28 2.17
C GLY A 21 -0.66 -2.75 0.77
N ASP A 22 -1.62 -3.37 0.09
CA ASP A 22 -2.06 -2.91 -1.22
C ASP A 22 -3.03 -1.72 -1.10
N LYS A 23 -2.83 -0.69 -1.91
CA LYS A 23 -3.66 0.53 -1.93
C LYS A 23 -5.10 0.24 -2.31
N SER A 24 -5.32 -0.56 -3.34
CA SER A 24 -6.67 -0.88 -3.84
C SER A 24 -7.43 -1.75 -2.85
N ILE A 25 -6.75 -2.71 -2.20
CA ILE A 25 -7.33 -3.54 -1.15
C ILE A 25 -7.69 -2.66 0.06
N THR A 26 -6.80 -1.77 0.48
CA THR A 26 -7.04 -0.87 1.61
C THR A 26 -8.28 0.00 1.39
N HIS A 27 -8.37 0.68 0.24
CA HIS A 27 -9.54 1.48 -0.11
C HIS A 27 -10.83 0.67 -0.12
N ARG A 28 -10.84 -0.49 -0.77
CA ARG A 28 -12.04 -1.34 -0.85
C ARG A 28 -12.44 -1.87 0.52
N ALA A 29 -11.48 -2.28 1.35
CA ALA A 29 -11.75 -2.74 2.71
C ALA A 29 -12.39 -1.62 3.55
N LEU A 30 -11.91 -0.38 3.41
CA LEU A 30 -12.51 0.79 4.07
C LEU A 30 -13.94 1.05 3.58
N MET A 31 -14.17 1.07 2.26
CA MET A 31 -15.49 1.27 1.67
C MET A 31 -16.48 0.19 2.12
N ILE A 32 -16.08 -1.08 2.09
CA ILE A 32 -16.93 -2.21 2.52
C ILE A 32 -17.20 -2.13 4.02
N GLY A 33 -16.17 -1.82 4.82
CA GLY A 33 -16.32 -1.69 6.27
C GLY A 33 -17.30 -0.57 6.67
N ALA A 34 -17.24 0.57 5.97
CA ALA A 34 -18.16 1.70 6.16
C ALA A 34 -19.62 1.37 5.83
N LEU A 35 -19.88 0.36 4.99
CA LEU A 35 -21.21 -0.12 4.66
C LEU A 35 -21.71 -1.22 5.62
N SER A 36 -20.87 -1.68 6.54
CA SER A 36 -21.22 -2.78 7.44
C SER A 36 -21.93 -2.27 8.71
N ASN A 37 -22.76 -3.13 9.33
CA ASN A 37 -23.48 -2.81 10.56
C ASN A 37 -22.66 -3.11 11.84
N GLY A 38 -21.37 -3.39 11.72
CA GLY A 38 -20.53 -3.86 12.82
C GLY A 38 -19.12 -3.31 12.77
N ILE A 39 -18.30 -3.70 13.74
CA ILE A 39 -16.90 -3.26 13.81
C ILE A 39 -16.08 -4.07 12.81
N CYS A 40 -15.46 -3.37 11.85
CA CYS A 40 -14.45 -3.96 10.96
C CYS A 40 -13.05 -3.64 11.46
N LYS A 41 -12.19 -4.66 11.56
CA LYS A 41 -10.77 -4.52 11.88
C LYS A 41 -9.93 -4.90 10.67
N ILE A 42 -9.16 -3.95 10.17
CA ILE A 42 -8.27 -4.13 9.01
C ILE A 42 -6.82 -4.15 9.51
N SER A 43 -6.06 -5.16 9.12
CA SER A 43 -4.62 -5.28 9.40
C SER A 43 -3.81 -5.16 8.11
N ASN A 44 -2.54 -4.76 8.24
CA ASN A 44 -1.64 -4.55 7.10
C ASN A 44 -2.24 -3.64 6.01
N TYR A 45 -2.96 -2.60 6.44
CA TYR A 45 -3.47 -1.58 5.54
C TYR A 45 -2.31 -0.71 5.05
N LEU A 46 -2.45 -0.14 3.86
CA LEU A 46 -1.50 0.82 3.35
C LEU A 46 -1.78 2.20 3.95
N GLN A 47 -0.83 2.75 4.70
CA GLN A 47 -0.86 4.15 5.10
C GLN A 47 -0.33 5.01 3.94
N SER A 48 -1.23 5.51 3.11
CA SER A 48 -0.95 6.35 1.93
C SER A 48 -1.79 7.61 2.01
N ASP A 49 -1.34 8.72 1.42
CA ASP A 49 -2.09 9.99 1.41
C ASP A 49 -3.48 9.90 0.76
N ASP A 50 -3.68 8.93 -0.15
CA ASP A 50 -4.96 8.66 -0.78
C ASP A 50 -5.95 7.89 0.14
N CYS A 51 -5.44 7.11 1.09
CA CYS A 51 -6.24 6.23 1.97
C CYS A 51 -6.74 6.97 3.21
#